data_AF-A0A376F9U3-F1
#
_entry.id   AF-A0A376F9U3-F1
#
_cell.length_a   1.000
_cell.length_b   1.000
_cell.length_c   1.000
_cell.angle_alpha   90.00
_cell.angle_beta   90.00
_cell.angle_gamma   90.00
#
_symmetry.space_group_name_H-M   'P 1'
#
loop_
_entity.id
_entity.type
_entity.pdbx_description
1 polymer ?
#
loop_
_entity_poly.entity_id
_entity_poly.type
_entity_poly.pdbx_seq_one_letter_code
_entity_poly.pdbx_strand_id
1 'polypeptide(L)'
;MKQLLDFLPLAVFFAVYKLYDIFAATKALIVVTAVVLIYSWIRYRKVEKMALITFILVAVFGGLTIALHDVEFIKWKVTVIYALFAAALLFSQWFMKKAPDPEHVR
;
A
#
# COMPACT_ATOMS: atom_id res chain seq x y z
N MET A 1 8.46 16.42 14.64
CA MET A 1 9.71 16.10 13.90
C MET A 1 9.70 14.69 13.28
N LYS A 2 9.15 13.65 13.92
CA LYS A 2 8.97 12.32 13.28
C LYS A 2 8.09 12.34 12.03
N GLN A 3 6.95 13.05 12.07
CA GLN A 3 6.02 13.12 10.93
C GLN A 3 6.68 13.55 9.61
N LEU A 4 7.61 14.52 9.63
CA LEU A 4 8.34 14.95 8.43
C LEU A 4 9.24 13.84 7.85
N LEU A 5 9.85 13.02 8.71
CA LEU A 5 10.63 11.86 8.30
C LEU A 5 9.73 10.75 7.71
N ASP A 6 8.50 10.63 8.20
CA ASP A 6 7.53 9.64 7.69
C ASP A 6 6.99 10.03 6.30
N PHE A 7 7.03 11.32 5.94
CA PHE A 7 6.67 11.79 4.59
C PHE A 7 7.83 11.70 3.59
N LEU A 8 9.07 11.59 4.06
CA LEU A 8 10.27 11.59 3.21
C LEU A 8 10.23 10.48 2.13
N PRO A 9 9.91 9.21 2.46
CA PRO A 9 9.81 8.16 1.46
C PRO A 9 8.75 8.45 0.39
N LEU A 10 7.61 9.03 0.79
CA LEU A 10 6.53 9.38 -0.11
C LEU A 10 6.94 10.52 -1.06
N ALA A 11 7.55 11.57 -0.52
CA ALA A 11 8.04 12.70 -1.31
C ALA A 11 9.10 12.26 -2.34
N VAL A 12 10.06 11.43 -1.91
CA VAL A 12 11.09 10.89 -2.80
C VAL A 12 10.47 9.98 -3.86
N PHE A 13 9.52 9.12 -3.49
CA PHE A 13 8.81 8.27 -4.45
C PHE A 13 8.16 9.11 -5.55
N PHE A 14 7.39 10.13 -5.20
CA PHE A 14 6.74 10.99 -6.20
C PHE A 14 7.73 11.75 -7.08
N ALA A 15 8.81 12.27 -6.49
CA ALA A 15 9.84 12.98 -7.23
C ALA A 15 10.53 12.06 -8.24
N VAL A 16 10.94 10.86 -7.83
CA VAL A 16 11.60 9.89 -8.71
C VAL A 16 10.62 9.35 -9.77
N TYR A 17 9.37 9.07 -9.39
CA TYR A 17 8.34 8.62 -10.33
C TYR A 17 8.08 9.63 -11.45
N LYS A 18 8.09 10.93 -11.11
CA LYS A 18 7.85 12.00 -12.08
C LYS A 18 9.03 12.17 -13.06
N LEU A 19 10.25 11.88 -12.62
CA LEU A 19 11.47 12.10 -13.41
C LEU A 19 11.91 10.85 -14.21
N TYR A 20 11.59 9.67 -13.70
CA TYR A 20 12.02 8.39 -14.26
C TYR A 20 10.79 7.51 -14.52
N ASP A 21 10.67 6.40 -13.79
CA ASP A 21 9.59 5.44 -13.94
C ASP A 21 9.16 4.87 -12.58
N ILE A 22 8.19 3.96 -12.61
CA ILE A 22 7.65 3.32 -11.41
C ILE A 22 8.65 2.38 -10.74
N PHE A 23 9.57 1.77 -11.48
CA PHE A 23 10.56 0.84 -10.93
C PHE A 23 11.66 1.58 -10.17
N ALA A 24 12.18 2.68 -10.71
CA ALA A 24 13.12 3.57 -10.05
C ALA A 24 12.48 4.19 -8.80
N ALA A 25 11.23 4.64 -8.90
CA ALA A 25 10.50 5.18 -7.76
C ALA A 25 10.33 4.15 -6.64
N THR A 26 9.97 2.91 -7.00
CA THR A 26 9.79 1.81 -6.04
C THR A 26 11.11 1.43 -5.35
N LYS A 27 12.21 1.35 -6.11
CA LYS A 27 13.56 1.15 -5.56
C LYS A 27 13.92 2.26 -4.57
N ALA A 28 13.72 3.52 -4.96
CA ALA A 28 14.00 4.67 -4.11
C ALA A 28 13.14 4.65 -2.84
N LEU A 29 11.86 4.31 -2.94
CA LEU A 29 10.97 4.19 -1.79
C LEU A 29 11.45 3.15 -0.79
N ILE A 30 11.82 1.94 -1.23
CA ILE A 30 12.33 0.90 -0.33
C ILE A 30 13.59 1.38 0.39
N VAL A 31 14.56 1.94 -0.36
CA VAL A 31 15.84 2.40 0.19
C VAL A 31 15.62 3.53 1.19
N VAL A 32 14.84 4.55 0.84
CA VAL A 32 14.59 5.69 1.73
C VAL A 32 13.83 5.27 2.98
N THR A 33 12.84 4.38 2.86
CA THR A 33 12.10 3.86 4.02
C THR A 33 13.03 3.08 4.95
N ALA A 34 13.94 2.26 4.40
CA ALA A 34 14.95 1.55 5.20
C ALA A 34 15.87 2.53 5.95
N VAL A 35 16.36 3.56 5.27
CA VAL A 35 17.23 4.60 5.86
C VAL A 35 16.50 5.35 6.98
N VAL A 36 15.24 5.76 6.75
CA VAL A 36 14.42 6.44 7.77
C VAL A 36 14.20 5.52 8.98
N LEU A 37 13.94 4.24 8.76
CA LEU A 37 13.71 3.28 9.84
C LEU A 37 14.99 3.04 10.68
N ILE A 38 16.14 2.89 10.03
CA ILE A 38 17.45 2.77 10.68
C ILE A 38 17.79 4.06 11.45
N TYR A 39 17.60 5.22 10.82
CA TYR A 39 17.82 6.52 11.46
C TYR A 39 16.93 6.70 12.70
N SER A 40 15.65 6.32 12.59
CA SER A 40 14.70 6.37 13.70
C SER A 40 15.12 5.43 14.83
N TRP A 41 15.61 4.23 14.50
CA TRP A 41 16.14 3.28 15.48
C TRP A 41 17.36 3.83 16.23
N ILE A 42 18.33 4.40 15.51
CA ILE A 42 19.56 4.95 16.12
C ILE A 42 19.22 6.17 17.00
N ARG A 43 18.39 7.10 16.50
CA ARG A 43 18.13 8.37 17.17
C ARG A 43 17.18 8.26 18.35
N TYR A 44 16.15 7.41 18.24
CA TYR A 44 15.08 7.29 19.23
C TYR A 44 15.15 5.99 20.02
N ARG A 45 16.06 5.05 19.69
CA ARG A 45 16.21 3.71 20.32
C ARG A 45 14.91 2.89 20.35
N LYS A 46 13.88 3.31 19.61
CA LYS A 46 12.56 2.69 19.54
C LYS A 46 12.14 2.61 18.09
N VAL A 47 11.95 1.39 17.61
CA VAL A 47 11.29 1.13 16.33
C VAL A 47 9.80 1.04 16.59
N GLU A 48 9.04 1.84 15.85
CA GLU A 48 7.59 1.78 15.90
C GLU A 48 7.13 0.53 15.15
N LYS A 49 6.36 -0.35 15.81
CA LYS A 49 5.92 -1.62 15.21
C LYS A 49 5.21 -1.40 13.88
N MET A 50 4.39 -0.34 13.80
CA MET A 50 3.69 0.03 12.57
C MET A 50 4.66 0.41 11.45
N ALA A 51 5.70 1.21 11.73
CA ALA A 51 6.70 1.57 10.71
C ALA A 51 7.46 0.35 10.18
N LEU A 52 7.76 -0.63 11.04
CA LEU A 52 8.42 -1.87 10.64
C LEU A 52 7.50 -2.76 9.78
N ILE A 53 6.22 -2.87 10.14
CA ILE A 53 5.21 -3.56 9.33
C ILE A 53 5.06 -2.89 7.96
N THR A 54 4.95 -1.56 7.94
CA THR A 54 4.87 -0.78 6.68
C THR A 54 6.10 -1.00 5.82
N PHE A 55 7.30 -0.97 6.40
CA PHE A 55 8.54 -1.24 5.66
C PHE A 55 8.55 -2.66 5.07
N ILE A 56 8.16 -3.68 5.84
CA ILE A 56 8.07 -5.06 5.34
C ILE A 56 7.09 -5.13 4.18
N LEU A 57 5.90 -4.54 4.29
CA LEU A 57 4.92 -4.49 3.20
C LEU A 57 5.52 -3.82 1.95
N VAL A 58 6.10 -2.64 2.11
CA VAL A 58 6.70 -1.88 1.00
C VAL A 58 7.85 -2.66 0.35
N ALA A 59 8.70 -3.32 1.14
CA ALA A 59 9.81 -4.13 0.66
C ALA A 59 9.34 -5.39 -0.07
N VAL A 60 8.32 -6.09 0.45
CA VAL A 60 7.76 -7.30 -0.18
C VAL A 60 7.03 -6.94 -1.46
N PHE A 61 6.07 -6.02 -1.42
CA PHE A 61 5.28 -5.66 -2.60
C PHE A 61 6.10 -4.87 -3.64
N GLY A 62 6.98 -3.97 -3.18
CA GLY A 62 7.87 -3.23 -4.05
C GLY A 62 8.98 -4.11 -4.62
N GLY A 63 9.51 -5.04 -3.83
CA GLY A 63 10.47 -6.05 -4.29
C GLY A 63 9.86 -6.98 -5.33
N LEU A 64 8.62 -7.44 -5.11
CA LEU A 64 7.88 -8.26 -6.06
C LEU A 64 7.61 -7.49 -7.37
N THR A 65 7.27 -6.21 -7.28
CA THR A 65 7.13 -5.32 -8.45
C THR A 65 8.40 -5.28 -9.28
N ILE A 66 9.55 -5.10 -8.63
CA ILE A 66 10.85 -5.04 -9.33
C ILE A 66 11.21 -6.42 -9.88
N ALA A 67 11.02 -7.49 -9.12
CA ALA A 67 11.40 -8.85 -9.52
C ALA A 67 10.61 -9.32 -10.75
N LEU A 68 9.30 -9.05 -10.78
CA LEU A 68 8.44 -9.43 -11.90
C LEU A 68 8.67 -8.57 -13.15
N HIS A 69 9.33 -7.40 -13.04
CA HIS A 69 9.54 -6.44 -14.15
C HIS A 69 8.27 -6.11 -14.95
N ASP A 70 7.10 -6.35 -14.37
CA ASP A 70 5.84 -6.29 -15.08
C ASP A 70 4.97 -5.16 -14.53
N VAL A 71 4.91 -4.07 -15.30
CA VAL A 71 4.10 -2.87 -15.00
C VAL A 71 2.61 -3.22 -15.03
N GLU A 72 2.20 -4.26 -15.76
CA GLU A 72 0.81 -4.71 -15.83
C GLU A 72 0.37 -5.38 -14.54
N PHE A 73 1.26 -6.02 -13.79
CA PHE A 73 0.91 -6.61 -12.50
C PHE A 73 0.41 -5.56 -11.48
N ILE A 74 0.99 -4.35 -11.47
CA ILE A 74 0.52 -3.25 -10.62
C ILE A 74 -0.85 -2.74 -11.07
N LYS A 75 -1.07 -2.59 -12.40
CA LYS A 75 -2.32 -2.08 -12.95
C LYS A 75 -3.47 -3.06 -12.70
N TRP A 76 -3.23 -4.35 -12.91
CA TRP A 76 -4.23 -5.40 -12.74
C TRP A 76 -4.58 -5.64 -11.27
N LYS A 77 -3.68 -5.37 -10.31
CA LYS A 77 -3.99 -5.49 -8.87
C LYS A 77 -5.23 -4.68 -8.47
N VAL A 78 -5.38 -3.47 -9.01
CA VAL A 78 -6.47 -2.54 -8.66
C VAL A 78 -7.77 -3.01 -9.33
N THR A 79 -7.69 -3.37 -10.61
CA THR A 79 -8.83 -3.88 -11.38
C THR A 79 -9.37 -5.17 -10.79
N VAL A 80 -8.51 -6.12 -10.39
CA VAL A 80 -8.93 -7.40 -9.79
C VAL A 80 -9.60 -7.18 -8.43
N ILE A 81 -9.05 -6.33 -7.57
CA ILE A 81 -9.69 -6.02 -6.27
C ILE A 81 -11.07 -5.41 -6.48
N TYR A 82 -11.21 -4.44 -7.39
CA TYR A 82 -12.51 -3.84 -7.67
C TYR A 82 -13.48 -4.81 -8.35
N ALA A 83 -13.00 -5.67 -9.25
CA ALA A 83 -13.81 -6.71 -9.87
C ALA A 83 -14.31 -7.73 -8.82
N LEU A 84 -13.46 -8.14 -7.87
CA LEU A 84 -13.85 -9.01 -6.77
C LEU A 84 -14.87 -8.34 -5.85
N PHE A 85 -14.68 -7.06 -5.51
CA PHE A 85 -15.66 -6.29 -4.75
C PHE A 85 -17.00 -6.18 -5.48
N ALA A 86 -16.97 -5.85 -6.77
CA ALA A 86 -18.16 -5.76 -7.59
C ALA A 86 -18.88 -7.11 -7.70
N ALA A 87 -18.13 -8.20 -7.92
CA ALA A 87 -18.66 -9.56 -7.96
C ALA A 87 -19.26 -9.98 -6.61
N ALA A 88 -18.60 -9.66 -5.49
CA ALA A 88 -19.11 -9.94 -4.16
C ALA A 88 -20.41 -9.18 -3.86
N LEU A 89 -20.50 -7.92 -4.29
CA LEU A 89 -21.73 -7.12 -4.15
C LEU A 89 -22.85 -7.62 -5.05
N LEU A 90 -22.56 -7.97 -6.30
CA LEU A 90 -23.54 -8.59 -7.22
C LEU A 90 -24.02 -9.94 -6.69
N PHE A 91 -23.10 -10.75 -6.18
CA PHE A 91 -23.43 -12.01 -5.52
C PHE A 91 -24.31 -11.76 -4.28
N SER A 92 -23.98 -10.76 -3.46
CA SER A 92 -24.82 -10.38 -2.32
C SER A 92 -26.21 -9.91 -2.75
N GLN A 93 -26.35 -9.19 -3.86
CA GLN A 93 -27.66 -8.73 -4.33
C GLN A 93 -28.55 -9.87 -4.82
N TRP A 94 -27.97 -10.86 -5.49
CA TRP A 94 -28.74 -11.96 -6.10
C TRP A 94 -28.91 -13.18 -5.19
N PHE A 95 -27.95 -13.43 -4.31
CA PHE A 95 -27.95 -14.63 -3.44
C PHE A 95 -28.22 -14.32 -1.97
N MET A 96 -28.04 -13.08 -1.50
CA MET A 96 -28.38 -12.68 -0.13
C MET A 96 -29.79 -12.09 -0.13
N LYS A 97 -30.73 -12.74 0.57
CA LYS A 97 -32.08 -12.19 0.78
C LYS A 97 -31.96 -10.81 1.43
N LYS A 98 -32.75 -9.87 0.93
CA LYS A 98 -32.90 -8.50 1.44
C LYS A 98 -32.95 -8.55 2.98
N ALA A 99 -32.05 -7.83 3.64
CA ALA A 99 -32.11 -7.68 5.09
C ALA A 99 -33.54 -7.21 5.45
N PRO A 100 -34.19 -7.80 6.48
CA PRO A 100 -35.54 -7.42 6.87
C PRO A 100 -35.59 -5.91 7.11
N ASP A 101 -36.56 -5.27 6.48
CA ASP A 101 -36.81 -3.84 6.62
C ASP A 101 -37.04 -3.51 8.10
N PRO A 102 -36.22 -2.65 8.73
CA PRO A 102 -36.35 -2.31 10.15
C PRO A 102 -37.66 -1.58 10.49
N GLU A 103 -38.46 -1.17 9.50
CA GLU A 103 -39.74 -0.45 9.73
C GLU A 103 -40.88 -1.33 10.26
N HIS A 104 -40.75 -2.67 10.27
CA HIS A 104 -41.82 -3.57 10.75
C HIS A 104 -41.62 -4.08 12.19
N VAL A 105 -40.73 -3.45 12.97
CA VAL A 105 -40.46 -3.79 14.39
C VAL A 105 -41.11 -2.76 15.35
N ARG A 106 -42.26 -2.19 14.97
CA ARG A 106 -43.09 -1.37 15.87
C ARG A 106 -44.53 -1.83 15.84
#